data_AF-A0A0B6YSJ5-F1
#
_entry.id   AF-A0A0B6YSJ5-F1
#
_cell.length_a   1.000
_cell.length_b   1.000
_cell.length_c   1.000
_cell.angle_alpha   90.00
_cell.angle_beta   90.00
_cell.angle_gamma   90.00
#
_symmetry.space_group_name_H-M   'P 1'
#
loop_
_entity.id
_entity.type
_entity.pdbx_description
1 polymer ?
#
loop_
_entity_poly.entity_id
_entity_poly.type
_entity_poly.pdbx_seq_one_letter_code
_entity_poly.pdbx_strand_id
1 'polypeptide(L)'
;MIEYKNFIDALKTDRKNQTKNNSNKAQSDMERIHTEIERELSNCQCRQPFTGEFLDEGKYRFGEKHKTCLVRYLNNTVMVRVGGGWITLEEFVEQ
;
A
#
# COMPACT_ATOMS: atom_id res chain seq x y z
N MET A 1 -17.78 -38.39 22.56
CA MET A 1 -18.48 -37.42 21.69
C MET A 1 -17.71 -36.12 21.79
N ILE A 2 -17.13 -35.61 20.71
CA ILE A 2 -16.35 -34.36 20.78
C ILE A 2 -17.36 -33.22 20.94
N GLU A 3 -17.30 -32.51 22.06
CA GLU A 3 -18.16 -31.35 22.33
C GLU A 3 -17.96 -30.28 21.25
N TYR A 4 -19.07 -29.80 20.69
CA TYR A 4 -19.09 -28.77 19.65
C TYR A 4 -18.30 -27.52 20.04
N LYS A 5 -18.28 -27.17 21.33
CA LYS A 5 -17.47 -26.05 21.84
C LYS A 5 -15.96 -26.28 21.64
N ASN A 6 -15.46 -27.48 21.92
CA ASN A 6 -14.05 -27.82 21.72
C ASN A 6 -13.66 -27.78 20.24
N PHE A 7 -14.58 -28.14 19.34
CA PHE A 7 -14.38 -28.03 17.89
C PHE A 7 -14.33 -26.56 17.43
N ILE A 8 -15.29 -25.74 17.88
CA ILE A 8 -15.33 -24.31 17.54
C ILE A 8 -14.13 -23.54 18.10
N ASP A 9 -13.66 -23.88 19.30
CA ASP A 9 -12.49 -23.23 19.90
C ASP A 9 -11.17 -23.64 19.24
N ALA A 10 -11.06 -24.88 18.75
CA ALA A 10 -9.95 -25.30 17.89
C ALA A 10 -9.93 -24.48 16.58
N LEU A 11 -11.08 -24.32 15.92
CA LEU A 11 -11.20 -23.50 14.69
C LEU A 11 -10.86 -22.01 14.91
N LYS A 12 -11.12 -21.47 16.12
CA LYS A 12 -10.77 -20.07 16.47
C LYS A 12 -9.30 -19.87 16.83
N THR A 13 -8.65 -20.91 17.36
CA THR A 13 -7.23 -20.87 17.74
C THR A 13 -6.34 -20.74 16.51
N ASP A 14 -6.68 -21.41 15.41
CA ASP A 14 -5.97 -21.26 14.13
C ASP A 14 -6.04 -19.84 13.58
N ARG A 15 -7.21 -19.15 13.64
CA ARG A 15 -7.32 -17.74 13.20
C ARG A 15 -6.42 -16.79 14.00
N LYS A 16 -6.29 -16.98 15.31
CA LYS A 16 -5.41 -16.15 16.16
C LYS A 16 -3.93 -16.48 15.98
N ASN A 17 -3.58 -17.75 15.75
CA ASN A 17 -2.20 -18.14 15.40
C ASN A 17 -1.81 -17.66 14.00
N GLN A 18 -2.74 -17.56 13.06
CA GLN A 18 -2.50 -16.95 11.74
C GLN A 18 -2.18 -15.44 11.86
N THR A 19 -2.79 -14.75 12.84
CA THR A 19 -2.48 -13.34 13.10
C THR A 19 -1.13 -13.14 13.79
N LYS A 20 -0.67 -14.10 14.63
CA LYS A 20 0.61 -14.03 15.36
C LYS A 20 1.81 -14.59 14.59
N ASN A 21 1.65 -15.63 13.79
CA ASN A 21 2.74 -16.28 13.03
C ASN A 21 3.11 -15.53 11.73
N ASN A 22 2.39 -14.47 11.38
CA ASN A 22 2.76 -13.56 10.30
C ASN A 22 3.76 -12.49 10.74
N SER A 23 4.41 -12.63 11.89
CA SER A 23 5.43 -11.70 12.41
C SER A 23 6.81 -11.85 11.74
N ASN A 24 6.95 -12.78 10.78
CA ASN A 24 8.02 -12.76 9.75
C ASN A 24 7.46 -12.25 8.40
N LYS A 25 6.55 -11.27 8.45
CA LYS A 25 5.73 -10.84 7.30
C LYS A 25 6.59 -10.30 6.17
N ALA A 26 6.52 -10.95 5.01
CA ALA A 26 6.79 -10.25 3.77
C ALA A 26 5.83 -9.04 3.72
N GLN A 27 6.39 -7.83 3.74
CA GLN A 27 5.63 -6.58 3.60
C GLN A 27 4.77 -6.67 2.33
N SER A 28 3.47 -6.45 2.47
CA SER A 28 2.52 -6.49 1.36
C SER A 28 2.83 -5.40 0.34
N ASP A 29 2.49 -5.62 -0.92
CA ASP A 29 2.68 -4.63 -1.99
C ASP A 29 2.05 -3.27 -1.63
N MET A 30 0.88 -3.29 -0.99
CA MET A 30 0.22 -2.08 -0.49
C MET A 30 1.06 -1.35 0.55
N GLU A 31 1.59 -2.04 1.56
CA GLU A 31 2.47 -1.43 2.56
C GLU A 31 3.74 -0.86 1.92
N ARG A 32 4.28 -1.50 0.85
CA ARG A 32 5.44 -0.97 0.11
C ARG A 32 5.10 0.29 -0.67
N ILE A 33 3.95 0.29 -1.34
CA ILE A 33 3.42 1.47 -2.04
C ILE A 33 3.26 2.65 -1.08
N HIS A 34 2.59 2.43 0.05
CA HIS A 34 2.40 3.47 1.06
C HIS A 34 3.73 4.01 1.59
N THR A 35 4.66 3.11 1.94
CA THR A 35 5.95 3.51 2.50
C THR A 35 6.74 4.38 1.54
N GLU A 36 6.80 4.00 0.26
CA GLU A 36 7.56 4.75 -0.73
C GLU A 36 6.89 6.09 -1.08
N ILE A 37 5.55 6.13 -1.16
CA ILE A 37 4.82 7.39 -1.36
C ILE A 37 5.11 8.36 -0.22
N GLU A 38 4.97 7.94 1.04
CA GLU A 38 5.26 8.80 2.19
C GLU A 38 6.71 9.27 2.22
N ARG A 39 7.64 8.39 1.82
CA ARG A 39 9.06 8.74 1.70
C ARG A 39 9.29 9.84 0.68
N GLU A 40 8.76 9.71 -0.53
CA GLU A 40 8.88 10.73 -1.59
C GLU A 40 8.23 12.07 -1.17
N LEU A 41 7.05 12.00 -0.56
CA LEU A 41 6.36 13.19 -0.04
C LEU A 41 7.18 13.91 1.04
N SER A 42 7.84 13.16 1.92
CA SER A 42 8.67 13.72 2.99
C SER A 42 9.98 14.34 2.49
N ASN A 43 10.49 13.91 1.34
CA ASN A 43 11.76 14.38 0.77
C ASN A 43 11.61 15.61 -0.14
N CYS A 44 10.39 15.97 -0.55
CA CYS A 44 10.17 17.14 -1.39
C CYS A 44 10.55 18.44 -0.64
N GLN A 45 11.50 19.19 -1.23
CA GLN A 45 11.92 20.52 -0.76
C GLN A 45 11.23 21.65 -1.54
N CYS A 46 10.11 21.33 -2.18
CA CYS A 46 9.39 22.20 -3.10
C CYS A 46 8.69 23.34 -2.32
N ARG A 47 8.58 24.53 -2.93
CA ARG A 47 7.89 25.69 -2.30
C ARG A 47 6.44 25.37 -1.92
N GLN A 48 5.82 24.48 -2.69
CA GLN A 48 4.50 23.92 -2.43
C GLN A 48 4.67 22.41 -2.31
N PRO A 49 4.41 21.81 -1.14
CA PRO A 49 4.67 20.40 -0.92
C PRO A 49 3.77 19.56 -1.82
N PHE A 50 4.37 18.58 -2.48
CA PHE A 50 3.61 17.53 -3.15
C PHE A 50 2.81 16.77 -2.09
N THR A 51 1.52 16.51 -2.35
CA THR A 51 0.63 15.80 -1.42
C THR A 51 0.13 14.51 -2.04
N GLY A 52 -0.04 13.48 -1.23
CA GLY A 52 -0.65 12.22 -1.61
C GLY A 52 -1.79 11.86 -0.66
N GLU A 53 -2.97 11.57 -1.19
CA GLU A 53 -4.12 11.07 -0.42
C GLU A 53 -4.44 9.66 -0.88
N PHE A 54 -4.40 8.70 0.04
CA PHE A 54 -4.89 7.35 -0.21
C PHE A 54 -6.42 7.37 -0.33
N LEU A 55 -6.94 6.78 -1.40
CA LEU A 55 -8.39 6.68 -1.62
C LEU A 55 -8.91 5.26 -1.42
N ASP A 56 -8.22 4.28 -2.01
CA ASP A 56 -8.62 2.88 -2.07
C ASP A 56 -7.42 2.02 -2.52
N GLU A 57 -7.55 0.70 -2.50
CA GLU A 57 -6.48 -0.20 -2.94
C GLU A 57 -5.96 0.16 -4.33
N GLY A 58 -4.66 0.47 -4.42
CA GLY A 58 -4.01 0.92 -5.65
C GLY A 58 -4.51 2.26 -6.21
N LYS A 59 -5.22 3.09 -5.44
CA LYS A 59 -5.73 4.41 -5.87
C LYS A 59 -5.24 5.53 -4.94
N TYR A 60 -4.59 6.52 -5.54
CA TYR A 60 -4.12 7.72 -4.84
C TYR A 60 -4.55 8.98 -5.57
N ARG A 61 -4.74 10.05 -4.82
CA ARG A 61 -4.84 11.40 -5.35
C ARG A 61 -3.51 12.10 -5.09
N PHE A 62 -2.98 12.77 -6.10
CA PHE A 62 -1.70 13.47 -5.98
C PHE A 62 -1.83 14.95 -6.33
N GLY A 63 -1.15 15.79 -5.54
CA GLY A 63 -1.10 17.24 -5.72
C GLY A 63 -2.47 17.92 -5.74
N GLU A 64 -2.51 19.14 -6.28
CA GLU A 64 -3.70 20.01 -6.23
C GLU A 64 -4.72 19.73 -7.33
N LYS A 65 -4.35 18.99 -8.38
CA LYS A 65 -5.23 18.74 -9.54
C LYS A 65 -6.36 17.75 -9.22
N HIS A 66 -6.48 17.30 -7.98
CA HIS A 66 -7.45 16.34 -7.47
C HIS A 66 -7.63 15.06 -8.31
N LYS A 67 -6.64 14.73 -9.15
CA LYS A 67 -6.71 13.62 -10.07
C LYS A 67 -6.37 12.32 -9.36
N THR A 68 -7.28 11.36 -9.44
CA THR A 68 -7.03 9.99 -9.00
C THR A 68 -6.14 9.26 -10.01
N CYS A 69 -5.06 8.69 -9.51
CA CYS A 69 -4.13 7.85 -10.24
C CYS A 69 -4.16 6.42 -9.71
N LEU A 70 -3.98 5.45 -10.60
CA LEU A 70 -3.73 4.07 -10.21
C LEU A 70 -2.24 3.92 -9.88
N VAL A 71 -1.94 3.17 -8.83
CA VAL A 71 -0.60 2.90 -8.34
C VAL A 71 -0.42 1.40 -8.16
N ARG A 72 0.77 0.89 -8.47
CA ARG A 72 1.14 -0.53 -8.29
C ARG A 72 2.57 -0.67 -7.82
N TYR A 73 2.89 -1.86 -7.31
CA TYR A 73 4.25 -2.29 -7.02
C TYR A 73 4.66 -3.37 -8.01
N LEU A 74 5.84 -3.23 -8.60
CA LEU A 74 6.39 -4.20 -9.56
C LEU A 74 7.90 -4.18 -9.47
N ASN A 75 8.55 -5.35 -9.32
CA ASN A 75 10.01 -5.50 -9.33
C ASN A 75 10.75 -4.51 -8.41
N ASN A 76 10.24 -4.31 -7.19
CA ASN A 76 10.79 -3.35 -6.24
C ASN A 76 10.68 -1.87 -6.65
N THR A 77 9.70 -1.54 -7.47
CA THR A 77 9.43 -0.17 -7.92
C THR A 77 7.95 0.15 -7.79
N VAL A 78 7.65 1.31 -7.19
CA VAL A 78 6.30 1.89 -7.19
C VAL A 78 6.08 2.62 -8.51
N MET A 79 4.97 2.34 -9.18
CA MET A 79 4.64 2.91 -10.48
C MET A 79 3.28 3.58 -10.47
N VAL A 80 3.16 4.69 -11.18
CA VAL A 80 1.93 5.49 -11.34
C VAL A 80 1.41 5.38 -12.77
N ARG A 81 0.10 5.15 -12.93
CA ARG A 81 -0.55 5.07 -14.23
C ARG A 81 -0.74 6.46 -14.82
N VAL A 82 -0.31 6.63 -16.06
CA VAL A 82 -0.51 7.84 -16.88
C VAL A 82 -1.18 7.49 -18.22
N GLY A 83 -1.61 8.50 -18.98
CA GLY A 83 -2.32 8.32 -20.25
C GLY A 83 -1.56 7.52 -21.32
N GLY A 84 -0.23 7.42 -21.21
CA GLY A 84 0.64 6.67 -22.12
C GLY A 84 1.25 5.38 -21.55
N GLY A 85 0.98 5.01 -20.29
CA GLY A 85 1.64 3.85 -19.69
C GLY A 85 1.78 3.91 -18.17
N TRP A 86 2.84 3.28 -17.67
CA TRP A 86 3.25 3.34 -16.27
C TRP A 86 4.61 3.99 -16.19
N ILE A 87 4.75 4.97 -15.32
CA ILE A 87 6.02 5.63 -15.00
C ILE A 87 6.37 5.35 -13.54
N THR A 88 7.62 5.55 -13.13
CA THR A 88 8.00 5.38 -11.72
C THR A 88 7.38 6.48 -10.86
N LEU A 89 7.29 6.26 -9.55
CA LEU A 89 6.85 7.31 -8.63
C LEU A 89 7.78 8.52 -8.65
N GLU A 90 9.10 8.30 -8.72
CA GLU A 90 10.12 9.35 -8.85
C GLU A 90 9.86 10.23 -10.09
N GLU A 91 9.75 9.62 -11.28
CA GLU A 91 9.44 10.32 -12.53
C GLU A 91 8.11 11.07 -12.49
N PHE A 92 7.15 10.60 -11.67
CA PHE A 92 5.85 11.23 -11.52
C PHE A 92 5.89 12.46 -10.59
N VAL A 93 6.71 12.44 -9.54
CA VAL A 93 6.84 13.55 -8.58
C VAL A 93 7.67 14.70 -9.15
N GLU A 94 8.58 14.43 -10.09
CA GLU A 94 9.40 15.45 -10.76
C GLU A 94 8.66 16.29 -11.82
N GLN A 95 7.41 15.98 -12.14
CA GLN A 95 6.58 16.67 -13.16
C GLN A 95 5.82 17.89 -12.64
#